data_AF-A0A496BBJ7-F1
#
_entry.id   AF-A0A496BBJ7-F1
#
_cell.length_a   1.000
_cell.length_b   1.000
_cell.length_c   1.000
_cell.angle_alpha   90.00
_cell.angle_beta   90.00
_cell.angle_gamma   90.00
#
_symmetry.space_group_name_H-M   'P 1'
#
loop_
_entity.id
_entity.type
_entity.pdbx_description
1 polymer ?
#
loop_
_entity_poly.entity_id
_entity_poly.type
_entity_poly.pdbx_seq_one_letter_code
_entity_poly.pdbx_strand_id
1 'polypeptide(L)'
;MGLDIVRSKWILCYLVAILLTGTLCAPVTAYIEGPWLWMITKGANINTDYLAINSQGAITERYVAEHGINEHDTLGQFRWTRGRIRPTVNCLFWVFGCYSNNVNEVVNEIGLSAYRNLDYHTAYALINVVSPRNQGNVRMGVGSDDAVKIWLNGEVVHVNDVDRGTTGIQDLFRVNLNAGDNLLLVKVTDNQRNWGMFFEIYLSASNFTTTLPTNDEPRLTDYPRVTLATQMFDRYGQTFQQPEIQSVLPNILKWLERPENRTRLTPEFIEIMVDNPELLRAFDVDAESVNYIKDTPEIGNFFKDPDFQTLIQDEAALSEFVMLVQGDASAQARKREDVNGDGVVNIQDLTLVSRHFGKTGQNIADVNGDGIVDILDLTLVAGAI
;
A
#
# COMPACT_ATOMS: atom_id res chain seq x y z
N MET A 1 23.27 56.72 -35.68
CA MET A 1 24.13 55.53 -35.58
C MET A 1 24.42 55.32 -34.10
N GLY A 2 24.05 54.17 -33.54
CA GLY A 2 24.36 53.80 -32.15
C GLY A 2 23.21 54.03 -31.17
N LEU A 3 22.55 52.92 -30.80
CA LEU A 3 21.67 52.76 -29.64
C LEU A 3 22.41 53.13 -28.34
N ASP A 4 21.69 53.57 -27.32
CA ASP A 4 21.81 52.92 -26.02
C ASP A 4 20.60 53.18 -25.11
N ILE A 5 20.08 52.08 -24.58
CA ILE A 5 18.86 51.97 -23.81
C ILE A 5 19.15 52.20 -22.33
N VAL A 6 18.28 53.06 -21.80
CA VAL A 6 18.00 53.50 -20.43
C VAL A 6 18.01 52.40 -19.35
N ARG A 7 18.75 52.71 -18.27
CA ARG A 7 18.47 52.60 -16.83
C ARG A 7 17.32 51.68 -16.38
N SER A 8 17.69 50.69 -15.56
CA SER A 8 16.81 50.01 -14.60
C SER A 8 16.54 50.89 -13.37
N LYS A 9 15.25 51.00 -13.02
CA LYS A 9 14.61 51.26 -11.72
C LYS A 9 13.38 52.15 -11.96
N TRP A 10 12.18 51.58 -11.97
CA TRP A 10 10.94 52.20 -11.46
C TRP A 10 9.84 51.14 -11.32
N ILE A 11 9.31 51.02 -10.10
CA ILE A 11 7.95 50.55 -9.81
C ILE A 11 7.03 51.75 -10.11
N LEU A 12 6.03 51.59 -10.98
CA LEU A 12 4.82 52.44 -10.94
C LEU A 12 3.65 51.76 -11.67
N CYS A 13 2.54 51.59 -10.95
CA CYS A 13 1.24 51.15 -11.45
C CYS A 13 0.74 52.01 -12.62
N TYR A 14 0.10 51.38 -13.61
CA TYR A 14 -0.88 52.05 -14.48
C TYR A 14 -2.09 51.15 -14.73
N LEU A 15 -3.25 51.67 -14.33
CA LEU A 15 -4.59 51.26 -14.74
C LEU A 15 -4.79 51.52 -16.23
N VAL A 16 -5.24 50.53 -17.00
CA VAL A 16 -6.07 50.75 -18.20
C VAL A 16 -7.17 49.69 -18.23
N ALA A 17 -8.42 50.16 -18.14
CA ALA A 17 -9.62 49.39 -18.36
C ALA A 17 -9.88 49.20 -19.86
N ILE A 18 -10.10 47.97 -20.30
CA ILE A 18 -10.80 47.65 -21.57
C ILE A 18 -11.88 46.60 -21.26
N LEU A 19 -13.09 46.89 -21.76
CA LEU A 19 -14.36 46.19 -21.52
C LEU A 19 -14.42 44.76 -22.07
N LEU A 20 -15.11 43.90 -21.30
CA LEU A 20 -15.89 42.69 -21.64
C LEU A 20 -15.59 41.97 -22.97
N THR A 21 -14.98 40.80 -22.88
CA THR A 21 -15.66 39.48 -22.99
C THR A 21 -14.68 38.39 -22.59
N GLY A 22 -15.09 37.53 -21.65
CA GLY A 22 -14.33 36.36 -21.23
C GLY A 22 -13.64 36.58 -19.89
N THR A 23 -14.35 36.28 -18.81
CA THR A 23 -13.70 35.83 -17.58
C THR A 23 -13.02 34.51 -17.91
N LEU A 24 -11.81 34.54 -18.47
CA LEU A 24 -10.89 33.42 -18.38
C LEU A 24 -10.40 33.41 -16.94
N CYS A 25 -11.24 32.90 -16.04
CA CYS A 25 -10.73 32.32 -14.82
C CYS A 25 -9.94 31.09 -15.30
N ALA A 26 -8.66 31.28 -15.60
CA ALA A 26 -7.75 30.16 -15.74
C ALA A 26 -7.95 29.29 -14.48
N PRO A 27 -8.10 27.96 -14.60
CA PRO A 27 -8.18 27.13 -13.40
C PRO A 27 -6.94 27.45 -12.56
N VAL A 28 -7.17 27.83 -11.31
CA VAL A 28 -6.08 27.92 -10.34
C VAL A 28 -5.59 26.49 -10.15
N THR A 29 -4.61 26.10 -10.94
CA THR A 29 -3.85 24.86 -10.78
C THR A 29 -3.00 25.04 -9.53
N ALA A 30 -3.56 24.62 -8.40
CA ALA A 30 -2.89 24.61 -7.11
C ALA A 30 -2.49 23.18 -6.79
N TYR A 31 -1.30 23.02 -6.23
CA TYR A 31 -0.88 21.75 -5.65
C TYR A 31 -1.89 21.30 -4.59
N ILE A 32 -2.05 19.98 -4.44
CA ILE A 32 -2.84 19.40 -3.36
C ILE A 32 -2.02 19.50 -2.07
N GLU A 33 -2.13 20.61 -1.36
CA GLU A 33 -1.40 20.88 -0.12
C GLU A 33 -1.98 20.14 1.11
N GLY A 34 -3.20 19.60 1.01
CA GLY A 34 -3.84 18.81 2.05
C GLY A 34 -5.03 19.50 2.76
N PRO A 35 -5.34 19.12 4.02
CA PRO A 35 -4.50 18.28 4.89
C PRO A 35 -4.41 16.84 4.38
N TRP A 36 -3.24 16.25 4.55
CA TRP A 36 -2.97 14.82 4.35
C TRP A 36 -2.76 14.17 5.72
N LEU A 37 -3.00 12.86 5.85
CA LEU A 37 -2.46 12.09 6.95
C LEU A 37 -1.05 11.61 6.59
N TRP A 38 -0.09 11.95 7.45
CA TRP A 38 1.32 11.63 7.25
C TRP A 38 1.78 10.52 8.19
N MET A 39 2.68 9.68 7.69
CA MET A 39 3.48 8.73 8.47
C MET A 39 4.90 8.68 7.89
N ILE A 40 5.90 8.39 8.72
CA ILE A 40 7.26 8.15 8.27
C ILE A 40 7.80 6.82 8.79
N THR A 41 8.72 6.23 8.04
CA THR A 41 9.47 5.03 8.43
C THR A 41 10.93 5.15 8.01
N LYS A 42 11.81 4.40 8.66
CA LYS A 42 13.21 4.28 8.24
C LYS A 42 13.32 3.29 7.06
N GLY A 43 14.12 3.65 6.06
CA GLY A 43 14.35 2.90 4.83
C GLY A 43 13.90 3.67 3.58
N ALA A 44 14.52 3.39 2.44
CA ALA A 44 14.37 4.17 1.20
C ALA A 44 14.12 3.33 -0.07
N ASN A 45 13.99 2.00 0.05
CA ASN A 45 13.64 1.14 -1.09
C ASN A 45 12.14 1.25 -1.38
N ILE A 46 11.79 1.74 -2.57
CA ILE A 46 10.40 2.00 -2.94
C ILE A 46 9.52 0.75 -2.96
N ASN A 47 10.11 -0.43 -3.17
CA ASN A 47 9.41 -1.71 -3.27
C ASN A 47 9.23 -2.40 -1.92
N THR A 48 9.90 -1.94 -0.86
CA THR A 48 9.76 -2.51 0.48
C THR A 48 8.54 -1.97 1.21
N ASP A 49 7.68 -2.85 1.73
CA ASP A 49 6.54 -2.46 2.58
C ASP A 49 7.03 -2.08 3.99
N TYR A 50 7.38 -0.81 4.18
CA TYR A 50 7.85 -0.35 5.47
C TYR A 50 6.73 -0.24 6.51
N LEU A 51 5.47 -0.13 6.10
CA LEU A 51 4.35 -0.19 7.05
C LEU A 51 4.28 -1.58 7.68
N ALA A 52 4.40 -2.64 6.88
CA ALA A 52 4.44 -4.02 7.34
C ALA A 52 5.63 -4.27 8.25
N ILE A 53 6.83 -3.84 7.87
CA ILE A 53 8.03 -4.02 8.69
C ILE A 53 7.88 -3.33 10.05
N ASN A 54 7.43 -2.07 10.07
CA ASN A 54 7.35 -1.29 11.30
C ASN A 54 6.13 -1.65 12.17
N SER A 55 5.19 -2.41 11.62
CA SER A 55 4.01 -2.92 12.33
C SER A 55 4.07 -4.42 12.62
N GLN A 56 5.13 -5.13 12.22
CA GLN A 56 5.22 -6.59 12.27
C GLN A 56 4.06 -7.27 11.52
N GLY A 57 3.71 -6.73 10.35
CA GLY A 57 2.63 -7.19 9.48
C GLY A 57 1.25 -6.65 9.84
N ALA A 58 1.07 -6.02 11.01
CA ALA A 58 -0.25 -5.60 11.47
C ALA A 58 -0.91 -4.56 10.55
N ILE A 59 -0.16 -3.75 9.81
CA ILE A 59 -0.67 -2.94 8.69
C ILE A 59 0.29 -3.03 7.51
N THR A 60 -0.24 -3.10 6.29
CA THR A 60 0.55 -3.11 5.04
C THR A 60 0.26 -1.87 4.21
N GLU A 61 1.13 -1.55 3.25
CA GLU A 61 0.87 -0.52 2.24
C GLU A 61 -0.42 -0.79 1.47
N ARG A 62 -0.66 -2.07 1.14
CA ARG A 62 -1.89 -2.51 0.49
C ARG A 62 -3.12 -2.26 1.35
N TYR A 63 -3.07 -2.67 2.63
CA TYR A 63 -4.18 -2.48 3.56
C TYR A 63 -4.54 -1.00 3.67
N VAL A 64 -3.55 -0.13 3.87
CA VAL A 64 -3.76 1.31 3.99
C VAL A 64 -4.26 1.91 2.67
N ALA A 65 -3.81 1.42 1.51
CA ALA A 65 -4.29 1.88 0.21
C ALA A 65 -5.74 1.46 -0.11
N GLU A 66 -6.19 0.33 0.44
CA GLU A 66 -7.55 -0.22 0.22
C GLU A 66 -8.57 0.32 1.24
N HIS A 67 -8.20 0.37 2.52
CA HIS A 67 -9.13 0.61 3.63
C HIS A 67 -8.89 1.96 4.32
N GLY A 68 -7.75 2.59 4.07
CA GLY A 68 -7.36 3.83 4.72
C GLY A 68 -6.89 3.62 6.16
N ILE A 69 -6.69 4.73 6.86
CA ILE A 69 -6.28 4.76 8.27
C ILE A 69 -6.86 6.01 8.94
N ASN A 70 -7.10 5.96 10.24
CA ASN A 70 -7.58 7.14 10.96
C ASN A 70 -6.43 8.02 11.44
N GLU A 71 -6.74 9.31 11.60
CA GLU A 71 -5.87 10.19 12.37
C GLU A 71 -5.63 9.60 13.77
N HIS A 72 -4.38 9.65 14.23
CA HIS A 72 -3.89 9.14 15.51
C HIS A 72 -3.73 7.62 15.66
N ASP A 73 -4.06 6.84 14.62
CA ASP A 73 -3.67 5.43 14.55
C ASP A 73 -2.15 5.29 14.61
N THR A 74 -1.66 4.23 15.25
CA THR A 74 -0.24 4.11 15.60
C THR A 74 0.55 3.24 14.63
N LEU A 75 1.78 3.63 14.35
CA LEU A 75 2.81 2.79 13.76
C LEU A 75 4.06 2.87 14.64
N GLY A 76 4.28 1.83 15.45
CA GLY A 76 5.28 1.86 16.51
C GLY A 76 5.04 3.02 17.48
N GLN A 77 6.02 3.91 17.63
CA GLN A 77 5.93 5.09 18.50
C GLN A 77 5.25 6.30 17.84
N PHE A 78 5.05 6.26 16.52
CA PHE A 78 4.46 7.36 15.77
C PHE A 78 2.96 7.19 15.60
N ARG A 79 2.31 8.30 15.26
CA ARG A 79 0.87 8.36 15.01
C ARG A 79 0.63 8.98 13.64
N TRP A 80 -0.32 8.45 12.88
CA TRP A 80 -0.77 9.09 11.65
C TRP A 80 -1.25 10.49 11.99
N THR A 81 -0.57 11.49 11.45
CA THR A 81 -0.71 12.87 11.91
C THR A 81 -1.10 13.75 10.73
N ARG A 82 -2.15 14.55 10.90
CA ARG A 82 -2.56 15.47 9.84
C ARG A 82 -1.51 16.56 9.62
N GLY A 83 -1.26 16.89 8.36
CA GLY A 83 -0.30 17.92 7.96
C GLY A 83 -0.60 18.51 6.60
N ARG A 84 -0.21 19.78 6.40
CA ARG A 84 -0.25 20.43 5.09
C ARG A 84 1.16 20.59 4.55
N ILE A 85 1.40 20.08 3.35
CA ILE A 85 2.68 20.25 2.68
C ILE A 85 2.68 21.58 1.94
N ARG A 86 3.69 22.41 2.17
CA ARG A 86 3.84 23.69 1.49
C ARG A 86 4.58 23.47 0.16
N PRO A 87 4.24 24.16 -0.93
CA PRO A 87 4.95 24.04 -2.20
C PRO A 87 6.26 24.86 -2.19
N THR A 88 7.08 24.67 -1.15
CA THR A 88 8.32 25.43 -0.94
C THR A 88 9.36 25.02 -1.98
N VAL A 89 9.89 26.00 -2.73
CA VAL A 89 11.04 25.83 -3.62
C VAL A 89 12.09 26.87 -3.26
N ASN A 90 13.29 26.40 -2.95
CA ASN A 90 14.43 27.23 -2.60
C ASN A 90 15.42 27.28 -3.75
N CYS A 91 15.73 28.49 -4.23
CA CYS A 91 16.70 28.70 -5.31
C CYS A 91 17.90 29.49 -4.77
N LEU A 92 19.02 28.81 -4.52
CA LEU A 92 20.27 29.47 -4.15
C LEU A 92 21.02 29.90 -5.41
N PHE A 93 20.98 31.22 -5.68
CA PHE A 93 21.73 31.99 -6.71
C PHE A 93 22.52 31.14 -7.72
N TRP A 94 21.96 30.93 -8.93
CA TRP A 94 22.51 30.45 -10.22
C TRP A 94 23.59 29.34 -10.29
N VAL A 95 24.23 28.96 -9.18
CA VAL A 95 25.39 28.08 -9.08
C VAL A 95 25.00 26.72 -8.50
N PHE A 96 23.95 26.65 -7.68
CA PHE A 96 23.53 25.40 -7.01
C PHE A 96 22.14 24.88 -7.42
N GLY A 97 21.43 25.58 -8.31
CA GLY A 97 20.09 25.19 -8.75
C GLY A 97 18.99 25.46 -7.71
N CYS A 98 17.76 25.05 -8.05
CA CYS A 98 16.62 25.08 -7.14
C CYS A 98 16.35 23.69 -6.58
N TYR A 99 15.85 23.61 -5.35
CA TYR A 99 15.46 22.36 -4.70
C TYR A 99 14.24 22.57 -3.80
N SER A 100 13.55 21.50 -3.45
CA SER A 100 12.53 21.48 -2.42
C SER A 100 12.96 20.58 -1.27
N ASN A 101 12.57 20.91 -0.05
CA ASN A 101 12.74 20.05 1.12
C ASN A 101 11.42 19.96 1.91
N ASN A 102 10.31 20.08 1.19
CA ASN A 102 9.00 20.32 1.78
C ASN A 102 8.42 19.10 2.51
N VAL A 103 8.90 17.89 2.24
CA VAL A 103 8.53 16.70 3.03
C VAL A 103 9.20 16.77 4.40
N ASN A 104 10.51 17.06 4.45
CA ASN A 104 11.21 17.32 5.72
C ASN A 104 10.53 18.47 6.49
N GLU A 105 10.11 19.54 5.82
CA GLU A 105 9.38 20.65 6.47
C GLU A 105 8.09 20.16 7.15
N VAL A 106 7.21 19.45 6.44
CA VAL A 106 5.92 19.02 7.01
C VAL A 106 6.09 17.98 8.12
N VAL A 107 6.97 16.98 7.97
CA VAL A 107 7.14 15.93 8.99
C VAL A 107 7.76 16.47 10.28
N ASN A 108 8.60 17.52 10.19
CA ASN A 108 9.10 18.24 11.34
C ASN A 108 8.02 19.13 11.98
N GLU A 109 7.26 19.88 11.16
CA GLU A 109 6.19 20.77 11.63
C GLU A 109 5.13 20.02 12.43
N ILE A 110 4.78 18.80 12.01
CA ILE A 110 3.76 17.97 12.67
C ILE A 110 4.33 17.01 13.74
N GLY A 111 5.62 17.07 14.01
CA GLY A 111 6.26 16.30 15.10
C GLY A 111 6.48 14.81 14.82
N LEU A 112 6.47 14.38 13.55
CA LEU A 112 6.88 13.03 13.17
C LEU A 112 8.40 12.84 13.17
N SER A 113 9.17 13.94 13.13
CA SER A 113 10.63 13.92 13.23
C SER A 113 11.13 14.91 14.28
N ALA A 114 12.17 14.51 15.01
CA ALA A 114 12.97 15.40 15.86
C ALA A 114 14.20 15.97 15.12
N TYR A 115 14.47 15.50 13.90
CA TYR A 115 15.62 15.86 13.09
C TYR A 115 15.22 16.69 11.88
N ARG A 116 15.91 17.82 11.70
CA ARG A 116 15.63 18.76 10.61
C ARG A 116 15.70 18.13 9.22
N ASN A 117 16.64 17.21 9.00
CA ASN A 117 16.76 16.44 7.77
C ASN A 117 16.83 14.96 8.13
N LEU A 118 15.95 14.19 7.53
CA LEU A 118 16.00 12.74 7.52
C LEU A 118 16.60 12.28 6.20
N ASP A 119 17.59 11.39 6.29
CA ASP A 119 18.17 10.66 5.16
C ASP A 119 17.77 9.18 5.29
N TYR A 120 17.57 8.48 4.18
CA TYR A 120 17.18 7.06 4.14
C TYR A 120 15.84 6.79 4.82
N HIS A 121 14.83 7.59 4.49
CA HIS A 121 13.49 7.50 5.07
C HIS A 121 12.41 7.42 3.99
N THR A 122 11.24 6.96 4.41
CA THR A 122 10.03 6.90 3.60
C THR A 122 8.93 7.68 4.29
N ALA A 123 8.12 8.39 3.51
CA ALA A 123 6.95 9.12 3.94
C ALA A 123 5.75 8.57 3.18
N TYR A 124 4.66 8.45 3.91
CA TYR A 124 3.35 8.12 3.40
C TYR A 124 2.45 9.32 3.60
N ALA A 125 1.80 9.76 2.52
CA ALA A 125 0.80 10.81 2.54
C ALA A 125 -0.53 10.23 2.02
N LEU A 126 -1.56 10.26 2.87
CA LEU A 126 -2.87 9.69 2.58
C LEU A 126 -3.96 10.77 2.58
N ILE A 127 -4.85 10.75 1.58
CA ILE A 127 -5.98 11.69 1.45
C ILE A 127 -7.14 11.03 0.67
N ASN A 128 -8.37 11.50 0.91
CA ASN A 128 -9.49 11.17 0.03
C ASN A 128 -9.69 12.27 -1.02
N VAL A 129 -9.78 11.87 -2.29
CA VAL A 129 -10.24 12.70 -3.40
C VAL A 129 -11.72 12.42 -3.61
N VAL A 130 -12.58 13.36 -3.22
CA VAL A 130 -14.03 13.22 -3.32
C VAL A 130 -14.49 13.74 -4.67
N SER A 131 -15.00 12.85 -5.51
CA SER A 131 -15.48 13.17 -6.85
C SER A 131 -17.02 13.18 -6.87
N PRO A 132 -17.68 14.22 -7.41
CA PRO A 132 -19.15 14.28 -7.43
C PRO A 132 -19.80 13.29 -8.42
N ARG A 133 -18.99 12.63 -9.27
CA ARG A 133 -19.43 11.67 -10.30
C ARG A 133 -18.28 10.76 -10.71
N ASN A 134 -18.57 9.71 -11.48
CA ASN A 134 -17.52 8.96 -12.15
C ASN A 134 -16.81 9.85 -13.19
N GLN A 135 -15.48 9.92 -13.14
CA GLN A 135 -14.66 10.71 -14.04
C GLN A 135 -13.53 9.85 -14.60
N GLY A 136 -13.59 9.54 -15.88
CA GLY A 136 -12.55 8.75 -16.55
C GLY A 136 -11.40 9.60 -17.07
N ASN A 137 -10.22 8.99 -17.20
CA ASN A 137 -9.06 9.58 -17.86
C ASN A 137 -8.60 10.93 -17.25
N VAL A 138 -8.76 11.07 -15.94
CA VAL A 138 -8.31 12.22 -15.16
C VAL A 138 -6.79 12.23 -15.16
N ARG A 139 -6.19 13.35 -15.56
CA ARG A 139 -4.73 13.52 -15.47
C ARG A 139 -4.35 13.92 -14.06
N MET A 140 -3.35 13.26 -13.51
CA MET A 140 -2.68 13.64 -12.26
C MET A 140 -1.19 13.85 -12.53
N GLY A 141 -0.55 14.61 -11.64
CA GLY A 141 0.88 14.87 -11.69
C GLY A 141 1.53 14.70 -10.33
N VAL A 142 2.76 14.18 -10.32
CA VAL A 142 3.58 14.07 -9.13
C VAL A 142 5.02 14.55 -9.39
N GLY A 143 5.61 15.20 -8.40
CA GLY A 143 7.05 15.43 -8.28
C GLY A 143 7.56 14.74 -7.03
N SER A 144 8.75 14.15 -7.09
CA SER A 144 9.34 13.43 -5.97
C SER A 144 10.84 13.59 -5.91
N ASP A 145 11.37 13.63 -4.69
CA ASP A 145 12.78 13.59 -4.37
C ASP A 145 12.93 12.66 -3.18
N ASP A 146 13.27 11.38 -3.33
CA ASP A 146 13.72 10.66 -4.52
C ASP A 146 12.57 9.91 -5.26
N ALA A 147 12.33 8.64 -4.92
CA ALA A 147 11.43 7.75 -5.64
C ALA A 147 9.97 7.88 -5.15
N VAL A 148 9.01 7.47 -5.98
CA VAL A 148 7.58 7.61 -5.68
C VAL A 148 6.76 6.40 -6.12
N LYS A 149 5.75 6.06 -5.32
CA LYS A 149 4.75 5.03 -5.61
C LYS A 149 3.39 5.53 -5.15
N ILE A 150 2.38 5.38 -6.00
CA ILE A 150 1.05 5.94 -5.75
C ILE A 150 0.02 4.83 -5.93
N TRP A 151 -0.90 4.76 -4.97
CA TRP A 151 -2.09 3.93 -5.04
C TRP A 151 -3.33 4.80 -5.09
N LEU A 152 -4.33 4.35 -5.83
CA LEU A 152 -5.68 4.90 -5.85
C LEU A 152 -6.68 3.76 -5.69
N ASN A 153 -7.51 3.81 -4.64
CA ASN A 153 -8.50 2.76 -4.33
C ASN A 153 -7.88 1.36 -4.28
N GLY A 154 -6.74 1.20 -3.58
CA GLY A 154 -6.03 -0.06 -3.45
C GLY A 154 -5.11 -0.45 -4.61
N GLU A 155 -5.29 0.13 -5.80
CA GLU A 155 -4.50 -0.21 -6.98
C GLU A 155 -3.28 0.70 -7.15
N VAL A 156 -2.12 0.13 -7.48
CA VAL A 156 -0.93 0.91 -7.84
C VAL A 156 -1.16 1.57 -9.20
N VAL A 157 -1.20 2.90 -9.23
CA VAL A 157 -1.47 3.69 -10.45
C VAL A 157 -0.22 4.37 -11.02
N HIS A 158 0.85 4.51 -10.24
CA HIS A 158 2.12 5.06 -10.70
C HIS A 158 3.28 4.59 -9.82
N VAL A 159 4.42 4.27 -10.45
CA VAL A 159 5.68 3.96 -9.77
C VAL A 159 6.81 4.61 -10.56
N ASN A 160 7.74 5.25 -9.87
CA ASN A 160 8.99 5.72 -10.45
C ASN A 160 10.12 5.53 -9.43
N ASP A 161 10.87 4.45 -9.62
CA ASP A 161 12.00 4.06 -8.76
C ASP A 161 13.28 4.72 -9.28
N VAL A 162 13.54 5.96 -8.83
CA VAL A 162 14.66 6.76 -9.32
C VAL A 162 15.16 7.72 -8.24
N ASP A 163 16.48 7.81 -8.10
CA ASP A 163 17.15 8.84 -7.29
C ASP A 163 17.15 10.16 -8.07
N ARG A 164 16.45 11.18 -7.58
CA ARG A 164 16.29 12.46 -8.29
C ARG A 164 15.90 13.60 -7.35
N GLY A 165 16.27 14.83 -7.72
CA GLY A 165 15.73 16.03 -7.08
C GLY A 165 14.36 16.46 -7.63
N THR A 166 13.60 17.24 -6.85
CA THR A 166 12.35 17.86 -7.33
C THR A 166 12.17 19.33 -6.96
N THR A 167 11.46 20.05 -7.84
CA THR A 167 11.01 21.44 -7.65
C THR A 167 9.57 21.65 -8.13
N GLY A 168 8.84 20.57 -8.44
CA GLY A 168 7.49 20.62 -9.00
C GLY A 168 7.11 19.31 -9.69
N ILE A 169 6.03 19.31 -10.48
CA ILE A 169 5.56 18.12 -11.20
C ILE A 169 6.58 17.65 -12.24
N GLN A 170 6.90 16.36 -12.21
CA GLN A 170 7.82 15.69 -13.15
C GLN A 170 7.15 14.54 -13.89
N ASP A 171 6.29 13.79 -13.21
CA ASP A 171 5.59 12.64 -13.75
C ASP A 171 4.11 12.99 -13.96
N LEU A 172 3.54 12.51 -15.07
CA LEU A 172 2.12 12.65 -15.38
C LEU A 172 1.53 11.27 -15.66
N PHE A 173 0.40 10.97 -15.05
CA PHE A 173 -0.31 9.71 -15.22
C PHE A 173 -1.83 9.95 -15.29
N ARG A 174 -2.57 8.92 -15.69
CA ARG A 174 -4.02 8.99 -15.93
C ARG A 174 -4.73 7.95 -15.09
N VAL A 175 -5.81 8.36 -14.44
CA VAL A 175 -6.61 7.52 -13.56
C VAL A 175 -8.11 7.69 -13.83
N ASN A 176 -8.91 6.79 -13.27
CA ASN A 176 -10.35 6.93 -13.20
C ASN A 176 -10.75 7.22 -11.75
N LEU A 177 -11.62 8.20 -11.55
CA LEU A 177 -12.25 8.48 -10.26
C LEU A 177 -13.66 7.91 -10.24
N ASN A 178 -13.99 7.21 -9.16
CA ASN A 178 -15.35 6.82 -8.83
C ASN A 178 -16.11 8.00 -8.24
N ALA A 179 -17.43 8.04 -8.39
CA ALA A 179 -18.28 8.95 -7.62
C ALA A 179 -18.13 8.65 -6.12
N GLY A 180 -18.02 9.70 -5.30
CA GLY A 180 -17.72 9.59 -3.88
C GLY A 180 -16.21 9.62 -3.61
N ASP A 181 -15.81 8.93 -2.56
CA ASP A 181 -14.43 8.95 -2.06
C ASP A 181 -13.51 8.09 -2.94
N ASN A 182 -12.33 8.63 -3.23
CA ASN A 182 -11.24 7.91 -3.87
C ASN A 182 -10.01 8.03 -2.99
N LEU A 183 -9.62 6.92 -2.36
CA LEU A 183 -8.53 6.88 -1.41
C LEU A 183 -7.20 6.92 -2.16
N LEU A 184 -6.39 7.95 -1.90
CA LEU A 184 -5.12 8.18 -2.54
C LEU A 184 -4.00 8.06 -1.51
N LEU A 185 -3.11 7.08 -1.71
CA LEU A 185 -1.88 6.90 -0.94
C LEU A 185 -0.68 7.25 -1.81
N VAL A 186 0.17 8.14 -1.32
CA VAL A 186 1.46 8.47 -1.95
C VAL A 186 2.58 8.05 -1.00
N LYS A 187 3.48 7.20 -1.49
CA LYS A 187 4.76 6.88 -0.86
C LYS A 187 5.86 7.63 -1.56
N VAL A 188 6.67 8.36 -0.81
CA VAL A 188 7.89 9.02 -1.31
C VAL A 188 9.06 8.57 -0.46
N THR A 189 10.11 8.07 -1.09
CA THR A 189 11.35 7.69 -0.40
C THR A 189 12.40 8.77 -0.57
N ASP A 190 13.32 8.86 0.38
CA ASP A 190 14.50 9.72 0.34
C ASP A 190 15.71 8.87 0.68
N ASN A 191 16.76 8.96 -0.14
CA ASN A 191 18.06 8.39 0.18
C ASN A 191 18.93 9.38 0.95
N GLN A 192 19.20 10.55 0.36
CA GLN A 192 20.06 11.56 0.98
C GLN A 192 19.70 12.97 0.52
N ARG A 193 19.94 13.94 1.41
CA ARG A 193 19.89 15.40 1.21
C ARG A 193 18.50 16.00 1.38
N ASN A 194 17.77 16.15 0.27
CA ASN A 194 16.54 16.92 0.22
C ASN A 194 15.39 15.96 -0.01
N TRP A 195 14.27 16.21 0.66
CA TRP A 195 13.11 15.34 0.56
C TRP A 195 11.89 16.13 0.12
N GLY A 196 11.37 15.81 -1.06
CA GLY A 196 10.38 16.62 -1.75
C GLY A 196 9.20 15.83 -2.31
N MET A 197 8.00 16.42 -2.23
CA MET A 197 6.80 15.91 -2.87
C MET A 197 5.94 17.06 -3.40
N PHE A 198 5.45 16.93 -4.63
CA PHE A 198 4.42 17.79 -5.21
C PHE A 198 3.33 16.92 -5.81
N PHE A 199 2.07 17.27 -5.65
CA PHE A 199 0.96 16.52 -6.22
C PHE A 199 -0.08 17.46 -6.82
N GLU A 200 -0.60 17.12 -7.99
CA GLU A 200 -1.61 17.91 -8.70
C GLU A 200 -2.66 17.01 -9.34
N ILE A 201 -3.94 17.45 -9.28
CA ILE A 201 -5.04 16.85 -10.03
C ILE A 201 -5.48 17.88 -11.07
N TYR A 202 -5.37 17.54 -12.35
CA TYR A 202 -5.71 18.43 -13.46
C TYR A 202 -7.21 18.44 -13.73
N LEU A 203 -7.99 18.82 -12.71
CA LEU A 203 -9.42 19.07 -12.74
C LEU A 203 -9.70 20.49 -12.23
N SER A 204 -10.83 21.08 -12.62
CA SER A 204 -11.27 22.31 -11.99
C SER A 204 -11.68 22.06 -10.53
N ALA A 205 -11.50 23.05 -9.66
CA ALA A 205 -11.86 22.96 -8.24
C ALA A 205 -13.35 22.62 -7.97
N SER A 206 -14.23 22.79 -8.96
CA SER A 206 -15.64 22.39 -8.89
C SER A 206 -15.89 20.91 -9.17
N ASN A 207 -14.86 20.15 -9.58
CA ASN A 207 -14.97 18.76 -10.02
C ASN A 207 -14.36 17.76 -9.04
N PHE A 208 -13.83 18.22 -7.91
CA PHE A 208 -13.45 17.38 -6.78
C PHE A 208 -13.30 18.23 -5.52
N THR A 209 -13.34 17.59 -4.36
CA THR A 209 -12.85 18.14 -3.10
C THR A 209 -11.88 17.15 -2.46
N THR A 210 -11.22 17.55 -1.38
CA THR A 210 -10.41 16.62 -0.59
C THR A 210 -10.89 16.57 0.85
N THR A 211 -10.80 15.39 1.46
CA THR A 211 -11.11 15.12 2.86
C THR A 211 -10.02 14.27 3.49
N LEU A 212 -9.93 14.29 4.81
CA LEU A 212 -9.15 13.27 5.50
C LEU A 212 -9.88 11.92 5.36
N PRO A 213 -9.15 10.84 5.07
CA PRO A 213 -9.71 9.51 5.07
C PRO A 213 -10.09 9.12 6.50
N THR A 214 -11.13 8.31 6.61
CA THR A 214 -11.49 7.61 7.84
C THR A 214 -11.51 6.13 7.53
N ASN A 215 -11.06 5.33 8.48
CA ASN A 215 -11.19 3.89 8.44
C ASN A 215 -12.17 3.46 9.53
N ASP A 216 -13.39 3.09 9.14
CA ASP A 216 -14.40 2.57 10.05
C ASP A 216 -14.22 1.07 10.32
N GLU A 217 -13.22 0.42 9.69
CA GLU A 217 -12.81 -0.93 10.01
C GLU A 217 -12.16 -0.97 11.40
N PRO A 218 -12.45 -2.01 12.21
CA PRO A 218 -11.80 -2.22 13.49
C PRO A 218 -10.26 -2.18 13.36
N ARG A 219 -9.59 -1.50 14.30
CA ARG A 219 -8.12 -1.41 14.31
C ARG A 219 -7.52 -2.81 14.43
N LEU A 220 -6.56 -3.14 13.57
CA LEU A 220 -5.74 -4.37 13.64
C LEU A 220 -4.95 -4.54 14.96
N THR A 221 -4.99 -3.56 15.87
CA THR A 221 -4.49 -3.71 17.25
C THR A 221 -5.43 -4.52 18.15
N ASP A 222 -6.67 -4.76 17.71
CA ASP A 222 -7.68 -5.54 18.43
C ASP A 222 -7.81 -6.98 17.89
N TYR A 223 -7.00 -7.36 16.88
CA TYR A 223 -6.99 -8.68 16.25
C TYR A 223 -5.59 -9.33 16.28
N PRO A 224 -5.48 -10.67 16.26
CA PRO A 224 -4.19 -11.33 16.08
C PRO A 224 -3.54 -10.91 14.76
N ARG A 225 -2.21 -10.70 14.81
CA ARG A 225 -1.35 -10.19 13.73
C ARG A 225 -1.69 -10.77 12.35
N VAL A 226 -1.88 -9.92 11.34
CA VAL A 226 -1.94 -10.35 9.93
C VAL A 226 -0.51 -10.47 9.39
N THR A 227 0.16 -11.57 9.70
CA THR A 227 1.54 -11.80 9.26
C THR A 227 1.58 -12.18 7.77
N LEU A 228 2.77 -12.08 7.14
CA LEU A 228 2.95 -12.55 5.77
C LEU A 228 2.55 -14.03 5.63
N ALA A 229 2.76 -14.81 6.69
CA ALA A 229 2.29 -16.19 6.80
C ALA A 229 0.76 -16.30 6.75
N THR A 230 0.04 -15.51 7.54
CA THR A 230 -1.44 -15.47 7.50
C THR A 230 -1.96 -15.00 6.14
N GLN A 231 -1.35 -13.97 5.55
CA GLN A 231 -1.75 -13.46 4.23
C GLN A 231 -1.55 -14.51 3.13
N MET A 232 -0.44 -15.24 3.17
CA MET A 232 -0.16 -16.33 2.23
C MET A 232 -1.10 -17.52 2.45
N PHE A 233 -1.40 -17.86 3.72
CA PHE A 233 -2.33 -18.91 4.07
C PHE A 233 -3.75 -18.58 3.59
N ASP A 234 -4.22 -17.35 3.77
CA ASP A 234 -5.55 -16.92 3.33
C ASP A 234 -5.64 -16.87 1.80
N ARG A 235 -4.61 -16.32 1.11
CA ARG A 235 -4.56 -16.22 -0.35
C ARG A 235 -4.65 -17.59 -1.04
N TYR A 236 -3.97 -18.59 -0.49
CA TYR A 236 -3.91 -19.94 -1.04
C TYR A 236 -4.77 -20.95 -0.26
N GLY A 237 -5.62 -20.49 0.67
CA GLY A 237 -6.34 -21.36 1.60
C GLY A 237 -7.24 -22.38 0.90
N GLN A 238 -7.90 -22.00 -0.19
CA GLN A 238 -8.68 -22.95 -1.00
C GLN A 238 -7.79 -23.97 -1.72
N THR A 239 -6.63 -23.55 -2.22
CA THR A 239 -5.63 -24.44 -2.83
C THR A 239 -5.11 -25.44 -1.81
N PHE A 240 -4.79 -25.00 -0.59
CA PHE A 240 -4.31 -25.89 0.49
C PHE A 240 -5.36 -26.87 1.01
N GLN A 241 -6.64 -26.67 0.66
CA GLN A 241 -7.72 -27.61 0.98
C GLN A 241 -7.89 -28.72 -0.06
N GLN A 242 -7.23 -28.63 -1.22
CA GLN A 242 -7.29 -29.68 -2.23
C GLN A 242 -6.60 -30.95 -1.71
N PRO A 243 -7.24 -32.13 -1.79
CA PRO A 243 -6.69 -33.38 -1.25
C PRO A 243 -5.28 -33.72 -1.75
N GLU A 244 -5.00 -33.37 -3.01
CA GLU A 244 -3.72 -33.57 -3.68
C GLU A 244 -2.62 -32.66 -3.11
N ILE A 245 -2.99 -31.45 -2.67
CA ILE A 245 -2.06 -30.49 -2.06
C ILE A 245 -1.77 -30.88 -0.61
N GLN A 246 -2.79 -31.31 0.13
CA GLN A 246 -2.65 -31.71 1.53
C GLN A 246 -1.71 -32.90 1.74
N SER A 247 -1.61 -33.82 0.77
CA SER A 247 -0.72 -34.98 0.86
C SER A 247 0.75 -34.63 0.61
N VAL A 248 1.05 -33.52 -0.07
CA VAL A 248 2.39 -33.20 -0.56
C VAL A 248 3.00 -31.99 0.15
N LEU A 249 2.20 -30.94 0.35
CA LEU A 249 2.66 -29.66 0.87
C LEU A 249 3.42 -29.79 2.21
N PRO A 250 2.98 -30.60 3.20
CA PRO A 250 3.73 -30.77 4.44
C PRO A 250 5.17 -31.28 4.25
N ASN A 251 5.38 -32.19 3.28
CA ASN A 251 6.70 -32.74 3.00
C ASN A 251 7.60 -31.69 2.34
N ILE A 252 7.06 -30.88 1.44
CA ILE A 252 7.80 -29.79 0.81
C ILE A 252 8.17 -28.72 1.85
N LEU A 253 7.23 -28.31 2.70
CA LEU A 253 7.49 -27.32 3.76
C LEU A 253 8.57 -27.79 4.73
N LYS A 254 8.50 -29.07 5.15
CA LYS A 254 9.54 -29.68 5.99
C LYS A 254 10.91 -29.73 5.31
N TRP A 255 10.96 -29.87 3.99
CA TRP A 255 12.20 -29.78 3.24
C TRP A 255 12.73 -28.34 3.19
N LEU A 256 11.86 -27.33 3.02
CA LEU A 256 12.24 -25.91 3.03
C LEU A 256 12.80 -25.46 4.39
N GLU A 257 12.26 -25.96 5.50
CA GLU A 257 12.71 -25.60 6.85
C GLU A 257 14.14 -26.09 7.18
N ARG A 258 14.71 -27.02 6.40
CA ARG A 258 16.04 -27.58 6.67
C ARG A 258 17.14 -26.51 6.52
N PRO A 259 18.03 -26.33 7.51
CA PRO A 259 19.07 -25.30 7.49
C PRO A 259 19.95 -25.31 6.23
N GLU A 260 20.29 -26.50 5.72
CA GLU A 260 21.10 -26.71 4.52
C GLU A 260 20.45 -26.19 3.23
N ASN A 261 19.11 -26.13 3.21
CA ASN A 261 18.34 -25.69 2.04
C ASN A 261 18.15 -24.17 2.03
N ARG A 262 18.04 -23.53 3.21
CA ARG A 262 17.80 -22.08 3.34
C ARG A 262 18.84 -21.22 2.64
N THR A 263 20.11 -21.60 2.71
CA THR A 263 21.20 -20.87 2.04
C THR A 263 21.19 -20.97 0.51
N ARG A 264 20.35 -21.86 -0.05
CA ARG A 264 20.28 -22.16 -1.50
C ARG A 264 18.98 -21.66 -2.14
N LEU A 265 17.95 -21.36 -1.36
CA LEU A 265 16.62 -20.96 -1.83
C LEU A 265 16.58 -19.48 -2.21
N THR A 266 17.37 -19.05 -3.19
CA THR A 266 17.21 -17.71 -3.78
C THR A 266 15.96 -17.68 -4.69
N PRO A 267 15.35 -16.51 -4.92
CA PRO A 267 14.26 -16.36 -5.89
C PRO A 267 14.56 -17.00 -7.24
N GLU A 268 15.76 -16.79 -7.78
CA GLU A 268 16.18 -17.36 -9.06
C GLU A 268 16.27 -18.89 -9.01
N PHE A 269 16.76 -19.44 -7.88
CA PHE A 269 16.82 -20.88 -7.70
C PHE A 269 15.42 -21.50 -7.64
N ILE A 270 14.46 -20.83 -7.01
CA ILE A 270 13.07 -21.29 -6.92
C ILE A 270 12.38 -21.26 -8.27
N GLU A 271 12.56 -20.17 -9.04
CA GLU A 271 12.04 -20.10 -10.40
C GLU A 271 12.56 -21.26 -11.25
N ILE A 272 13.87 -21.53 -11.19
CA ILE A 272 14.49 -22.66 -11.90
C ILE A 272 13.90 -24.00 -11.47
N MET A 273 13.65 -24.19 -10.17
CA MET A 273 13.07 -25.44 -9.65
C MET A 273 11.60 -25.60 -10.00
N VAL A 274 10.82 -24.52 -10.06
CA VAL A 274 9.41 -24.60 -10.47
C VAL A 274 9.30 -24.84 -11.98
N ASP A 275 10.17 -24.22 -12.78
CA ASP A 275 10.20 -24.41 -14.24
C ASP A 275 10.76 -25.78 -14.64
N ASN A 276 11.61 -26.38 -13.81
CA ASN A 276 12.12 -27.73 -14.00
C ASN A 276 12.14 -28.55 -12.69
N PRO A 277 10.97 -29.07 -12.25
CA PRO A 277 10.84 -29.80 -10.98
C PRO A 277 11.72 -31.03 -10.86
N GLU A 278 12.16 -31.63 -11.97
CA GLU A 278 13.05 -32.80 -11.95
C GLU A 278 14.39 -32.52 -11.25
N LEU A 279 14.80 -31.24 -11.17
CA LEU A 279 16.00 -30.81 -10.45
C LEU A 279 15.91 -31.08 -8.94
N LEU A 280 14.70 -31.11 -8.37
CA LEU A 280 14.46 -31.36 -6.95
C LEU A 280 14.95 -32.75 -6.50
N ARG A 281 15.03 -33.73 -7.41
CA ARG A 281 15.58 -35.06 -7.12
C ARG A 281 17.05 -35.02 -6.71
N ALA A 282 17.80 -34.03 -7.19
CA ALA A 282 19.19 -33.82 -6.79
C ALA A 282 19.35 -33.30 -5.36
N PHE A 283 18.23 -32.95 -4.70
CA PHE A 283 18.18 -32.38 -3.36
C PHE A 283 17.40 -33.25 -2.36
N ASP A 284 17.34 -34.57 -2.59
CA ASP A 284 16.65 -35.54 -1.74
C ASP A 284 15.15 -35.24 -1.54
N VAL A 285 14.52 -34.58 -2.51
CA VAL A 285 13.05 -34.52 -2.59
C VAL A 285 12.56 -35.81 -3.22
N ASP A 286 11.57 -36.44 -2.59
CA ASP A 286 11.05 -37.72 -3.04
C ASP A 286 10.36 -37.59 -4.41
N ALA A 287 10.41 -38.68 -5.19
CA ALA A 287 9.91 -38.68 -6.57
C ALA A 287 8.41 -38.40 -6.66
N GLU A 288 7.66 -38.69 -5.61
CA GLU A 288 6.22 -38.41 -5.53
C GLU A 288 6.00 -36.89 -5.46
N SER A 289 6.64 -36.19 -4.52
CA SER A 289 6.62 -34.72 -4.41
C SER A 289 7.06 -34.01 -5.70
N VAL A 290 8.09 -34.54 -6.39
CA VAL A 290 8.56 -33.98 -7.67
C VAL A 290 7.50 -34.09 -8.78
N ASN A 291 6.85 -35.25 -8.89
CA ASN A 291 5.79 -35.43 -9.89
C ASN A 291 4.58 -34.54 -9.58
N TYR A 292 4.25 -34.35 -8.30
CA TYR A 292 3.14 -33.47 -7.91
C TYR A 292 3.37 -32.00 -8.23
N ILE A 293 4.58 -31.46 -7.97
CA ILE A 293 4.93 -30.08 -8.34
C ILE A 293 4.82 -29.89 -9.86
N LYS A 294 5.20 -30.92 -10.63
CA LYS A 294 5.14 -30.92 -12.09
C LYS A 294 3.72 -30.97 -12.64
N ASP A 295 2.84 -31.74 -12.00
CA ASP A 295 1.49 -32.03 -12.50
C ASP A 295 0.42 -31.07 -11.93
N THR A 296 0.79 -30.19 -11.00
CA THR A 296 -0.15 -29.28 -10.31
C THR A 296 0.25 -27.80 -10.51
N PRO A 297 -0.32 -27.10 -11.52
CA PRO A 297 0.01 -25.70 -11.81
C PRO A 297 -0.17 -24.74 -10.63
N GLU A 298 -1.14 -25.02 -9.76
CA GLU A 298 -1.45 -24.21 -8.57
C GLU A 298 -0.28 -24.17 -7.58
N ILE A 299 0.45 -25.28 -7.42
CA ILE A 299 1.67 -25.33 -6.61
C ILE A 299 2.77 -24.47 -7.23
N GLY A 300 2.95 -24.56 -8.55
CA GLY A 300 3.93 -23.74 -9.26
C GLY A 300 3.66 -22.24 -9.11
N ASN A 301 2.39 -21.84 -9.19
CA ASN A 301 1.97 -20.46 -8.96
C ASN A 301 2.21 -19.98 -7.53
N PHE A 302 2.01 -20.85 -6.54
CA PHE A 302 2.34 -20.56 -5.14
C PHE A 302 3.84 -20.31 -4.94
N PHE A 303 4.71 -21.18 -5.48
CA PHE A 303 6.16 -21.00 -5.35
C PHE A 303 6.71 -19.79 -6.10
N LYS A 304 6.03 -19.36 -7.16
CA LYS A 304 6.36 -18.16 -7.95
C LYS A 304 5.82 -16.86 -7.33
N ASP A 305 5.01 -16.94 -6.27
CA ASP A 305 4.48 -15.74 -5.62
C ASP A 305 5.63 -14.93 -4.99
N PRO A 306 5.82 -13.64 -5.34
CA PRO A 306 6.85 -12.80 -4.74
C PRO A 306 6.76 -12.70 -3.22
N ASP A 307 5.53 -12.76 -2.67
CA ASP A 307 5.30 -12.73 -1.23
C ASP A 307 5.73 -14.05 -0.59
N PHE A 308 5.53 -15.19 -1.26
CA PHE A 308 6.08 -16.47 -0.80
C PHE A 308 7.60 -16.48 -0.87
N GLN A 309 8.18 -15.99 -1.96
CA GLN A 309 9.63 -15.88 -2.13
C GLN A 309 10.26 -14.99 -1.07
N THR A 310 9.53 -13.98 -0.58
CA THR A 310 9.92 -13.15 0.55
C THR A 310 9.79 -13.91 1.87
N LEU A 311 8.65 -14.57 2.09
CA LEU A 311 8.33 -15.33 3.30
C LEU A 311 9.39 -16.38 3.63
N ILE A 312 9.83 -17.16 2.64
CA ILE A 312 10.82 -18.23 2.84
C ILE A 312 12.23 -17.73 3.20
N GLN A 313 12.53 -16.43 3.00
CA GLN A 313 13.80 -15.84 3.43
C GLN A 313 13.79 -15.49 4.93
N ASP A 314 12.59 -15.38 5.53
CA ASP A 314 12.41 -15.09 6.94
C ASP A 314 12.09 -16.39 7.70
N GLU A 315 13.00 -16.78 8.58
CA GLU A 315 12.85 -17.98 9.42
C GLU A 315 11.58 -17.97 10.26
N ALA A 316 11.24 -16.84 10.87
CA ALA A 316 10.08 -16.73 11.72
C ALA A 316 8.79 -16.81 10.90
N ALA A 317 8.76 -16.14 9.74
CA ALA A 317 7.61 -16.17 8.85
C ALA A 317 7.40 -17.56 8.20
N LEU A 318 8.48 -18.24 7.81
CA LEU A 318 8.41 -19.60 7.30
C LEU A 318 7.88 -20.57 8.37
N SER A 319 8.43 -20.55 9.57
CA SER A 319 7.96 -21.40 10.66
C SER A 319 6.50 -21.11 11.04
N GLU A 320 6.08 -19.86 11.04
CA GLU A 320 4.67 -19.48 11.24
C GLU A 320 3.76 -20.05 10.14
N PHE A 321 4.18 -19.93 8.87
CA PHE A 321 3.44 -20.47 7.74
C PHE A 321 3.34 -22.00 7.78
N VAL A 322 4.43 -22.69 8.14
CA VAL A 322 4.43 -24.14 8.33
C VAL A 322 3.43 -24.54 9.43
N MET A 323 3.39 -23.82 10.55
CA MET A 323 2.41 -24.08 11.61
C MET A 323 0.96 -23.91 11.13
N LEU A 324 0.67 -22.87 10.34
CA LEU A 324 -0.66 -22.64 9.77
C LEU A 324 -1.09 -23.77 8.82
N VAL A 325 -0.17 -24.23 7.96
CA VAL A 325 -0.45 -25.28 6.97
C VAL A 325 -0.55 -26.67 7.60
N GLN A 326 0.30 -27.00 8.58
CA GLN A 326 0.36 -28.33 9.20
C GLN A 326 -0.70 -28.55 10.30
N GLY A 327 -1.40 -27.50 10.72
CA GLY A 327 -2.51 -27.60 11.68
C GLY A 327 -2.07 -28.10 13.06
N ASP A 328 -0.87 -27.71 13.52
CA ASP A 328 -0.38 -28.12 14.84
C ASP A 328 -1.33 -27.61 15.95
N ALA A 329 -1.56 -28.46 16.94
CA ALA A 329 -2.77 -28.56 17.76
C ALA A 329 -2.97 -27.47 18.84
N SER A 330 -2.65 -26.21 18.52
CA SER A 330 -3.13 -25.01 19.21
C SER A 330 -3.95 -24.08 18.30
N ALA A 331 -4.04 -24.37 16.99
CA ALA A 331 -4.83 -23.64 16.01
C ALA A 331 -6.03 -24.47 15.48
N GLN A 332 -6.67 -25.27 16.34
CA GLN A 332 -7.79 -26.10 15.91
C GLN A 332 -9.07 -25.27 15.73
N ALA A 333 -9.50 -25.19 14.47
CA ALA A 333 -10.82 -24.81 13.96
C ALA A 333 -11.25 -23.34 14.17
N ARG A 334 -10.79 -22.44 13.29
CA ARG A 334 -11.57 -21.24 12.98
C ARG A 334 -12.91 -21.70 12.41
N LYS A 335 -13.96 -21.60 13.21
CA LYS A 335 -15.34 -21.80 12.75
C LYS A 335 -15.59 -20.80 11.63
N ARG A 336 -16.32 -21.15 10.57
CA ARG A 336 -16.61 -20.18 9.49
C ARG A 336 -17.42 -19.00 10.02
N GLU A 337 -18.13 -19.25 11.11
CA GLU A 337 -18.92 -18.31 11.88
C GLU A 337 -18.06 -17.38 12.75
N ASP A 338 -16.79 -17.71 12.96
CA ASP A 338 -15.76 -16.85 13.57
C ASP A 338 -15.15 -15.97 12.46
N VAL A 339 -16.01 -15.10 11.94
CA VAL A 339 -15.70 -14.20 10.83
C VAL A 339 -14.67 -13.17 11.24
N ASN A 340 -14.58 -12.85 12.53
CA ASN A 340 -13.62 -11.90 13.07
C ASN A 340 -12.25 -12.57 13.38
N GLY A 341 -12.20 -13.90 13.45
CA GLY A 341 -10.97 -14.68 13.62
C GLY A 341 -10.36 -14.62 15.02
N ASP A 342 -11.16 -14.28 16.03
CA ASP A 342 -10.73 -14.21 17.43
C ASP A 342 -10.72 -15.57 18.14
N GLY A 343 -11.17 -16.64 17.46
CA GLY A 343 -11.27 -17.99 17.96
C GLY A 343 -12.56 -18.29 18.72
N VAL A 344 -13.48 -17.32 18.84
CA VAL A 344 -14.70 -17.41 19.65
C VAL A 344 -15.89 -16.80 18.90
N VAL A 345 -16.76 -17.66 18.35
CA VAL A 345 -18.02 -17.20 17.75
C VAL A 345 -18.92 -16.53 18.79
N ASN A 346 -19.15 -15.22 18.64
CA ASN A 346 -19.95 -14.42 19.56
C ASN A 346 -20.69 -13.27 18.84
N ILE A 347 -21.30 -12.35 19.61
CA ILE A 347 -22.08 -11.23 19.05
C ILE A 347 -21.25 -10.28 18.16
N GLN A 348 -19.93 -10.29 18.30
CA GLN A 348 -19.01 -9.50 17.48
C GLN A 348 -18.97 -10.01 16.04
N ASP A 349 -19.02 -11.33 15.83
CA ASP A 349 -19.14 -11.96 14.51
C ASP A 349 -20.46 -11.59 13.83
N LEU A 350 -21.57 -11.63 14.58
CA LEU A 350 -22.89 -11.23 14.10
C LEU A 350 -22.92 -9.75 13.69
N THR A 351 -22.23 -8.91 14.45
CA THR A 351 -22.11 -7.48 14.15
C THR A 351 -21.32 -7.26 12.86
N LEU A 352 -20.27 -8.05 12.62
CA LEU A 352 -19.46 -7.98 11.41
C LEU A 352 -20.29 -8.38 10.17
N VAL A 353 -21.03 -9.48 10.24
CA VAL A 353 -21.92 -9.88 9.14
C VAL A 353 -23.00 -8.82 8.89
N SER A 354 -23.60 -8.28 9.95
CA SER A 354 -24.64 -7.24 9.85
C SER A 354 -24.14 -5.97 9.16
N ARG A 355 -22.87 -5.58 9.37
CA ARG A 355 -22.25 -4.40 8.75
C ARG A 355 -21.97 -4.57 7.26
N HIS A 356 -21.86 -5.81 6.82
CA HIS A 356 -21.58 -6.17 5.44
C HIS A 356 -22.86 -6.56 4.69
N PHE A 357 -24.03 -6.48 5.32
CA PHE A 357 -25.32 -6.85 4.75
C PHE A 357 -25.59 -6.13 3.42
N GLY A 358 -25.86 -6.91 2.37
CA GLY A 358 -26.09 -6.43 1.01
C GLY A 358 -24.83 -6.16 0.20
N LYS A 359 -23.62 -6.35 0.74
CA LYS A 359 -22.37 -6.32 -0.03
C LYS A 359 -22.23 -7.61 -0.84
N THR A 360 -21.69 -7.48 -2.06
CA THR A 360 -21.48 -8.59 -3.00
C THR A 360 -20.01 -8.77 -3.34
N GLY A 361 -19.60 -9.97 -3.75
CA GLY A 361 -18.20 -10.29 -4.06
C GLY A 361 -17.48 -10.91 -2.86
N GLN A 362 -16.15 -11.06 -2.94
CA GLN A 362 -15.36 -11.66 -1.85
C GLN A 362 -15.53 -10.86 -0.56
N ASN A 363 -16.05 -11.50 0.47
CA ASN A 363 -16.35 -10.86 1.74
C ASN A 363 -16.22 -11.88 2.87
N ILE A 364 -15.49 -11.53 3.93
CA ILE A 364 -15.33 -12.39 5.11
C ILE A 364 -16.66 -12.63 5.84
N ALA A 365 -17.65 -11.76 5.62
CA ALA A 365 -19.00 -11.89 6.14
C ALA A 365 -19.92 -12.76 5.28
N ASP A 366 -19.48 -13.20 4.10
CA ASP A 366 -20.17 -14.21 3.28
C ASP A 366 -19.78 -15.60 3.83
N VAL A 367 -20.46 -15.99 4.89
CA VAL A 367 -20.17 -17.20 5.67
C VAL A 367 -20.54 -18.44 4.87
N ASN A 368 -21.59 -18.34 4.04
CA ASN A 368 -22.10 -19.44 3.24
C ASN A 368 -21.37 -19.59 1.88
N GLY A 369 -20.70 -18.54 1.40
CA GLY A 369 -19.88 -18.52 0.19
C GLY A 369 -20.66 -18.33 -1.12
N ASP A 370 -21.87 -17.76 -1.08
CA ASP A 370 -22.73 -17.56 -2.26
C ASP A 370 -22.47 -16.23 -3.00
N GLY A 371 -21.57 -15.40 -2.47
CA GLY A 371 -21.15 -14.13 -3.05
C GLY A 371 -22.04 -12.95 -2.68
N ILE A 372 -23.00 -13.12 -1.77
CA ILE A 372 -23.90 -12.07 -1.26
C ILE A 372 -23.99 -12.18 0.26
N VAL A 373 -23.63 -11.13 0.99
CA VAL A 373 -23.85 -11.12 2.44
C VAL A 373 -25.31 -10.82 2.73
N ASP A 374 -26.06 -11.81 3.20
CA ASP A 374 -27.49 -11.67 3.48
C ASP A 374 -27.92 -12.27 4.84
N ILE A 375 -29.23 -12.50 4.99
CA ILE A 375 -29.78 -13.01 6.25
C ILE A 375 -29.35 -14.46 6.53
N LEU A 376 -28.97 -15.22 5.50
CA LEU A 376 -28.49 -16.59 5.63
C LEU A 376 -27.14 -16.61 6.34
N ASP A 377 -26.23 -15.69 6.04
CA ASP A 377 -24.95 -15.56 6.75
C ASP A 377 -25.16 -15.18 8.22
N LEU A 378 -26.08 -14.25 8.49
CA LEU A 378 -26.45 -13.89 9.86
C LEU A 378 -27.01 -15.07 10.63
N THR A 379 -27.83 -15.90 9.99
CA THR A 379 -28.39 -17.09 10.65
C THR A 379 -27.33 -18.16 10.94
N LEU A 380 -26.29 -18.28 10.11
CA LEU A 380 -25.18 -19.20 10.36
C LEU A 380 -24.40 -18.77 11.60
N VAL A 381 -24.02 -17.49 11.68
CA VAL A 381 -23.33 -16.98 12.87
C VAL A 381 -24.20 -17.04 14.11
N ALA A 382 -25.47 -16.61 14.04
CA ALA A 382 -26.39 -16.69 15.17
C ALA A 382 -26.62 -18.13 15.67
N GLY A 383 -26.56 -19.12 14.78
CA GLY A 383 -26.71 -20.53 15.13
C GLY A 383 -25.48 -21.15 15.79
N ALA A 384 -24.33 -20.47 15.74
CA ALA A 384 -23.05 -20.95 16.27
C ALA A 384 -22.60 -20.27 17.57
N ILE A 385 -23.37 -19.28 18.05
CA ILE A 385 -23.30 -18.67 19.39
C ILE A 385 -24.09 -19.52 20.38
#